data_AF-A0A8D4UV79-F1
#
_entry.id   AF-A0A8D4UV79-F1
#
_cell.length_a   1.000
_cell.length_b   1.000
_cell.length_c   1.000
_cell.angle_alpha   90.00
_cell.angle_beta   90.00
_cell.angle_gamma   90.00
#
_symmetry.space_group_name_H-M   'P 1'
#
loop_
_entity.id
_entity.type
_entity.pdbx_description
1 polymer ?
#
loop_
_entity_poly.entity_id
_entity_poly.type
_entity_poly.pdbx_seq_one_letter_code
_entity_poly.pdbx_strand_id
1 'polypeptide(L)'
;MDRRMYYRSAGLSAARRAFYSYTAQPRGSYGLPLIFLKMLKAQKVITFEEDKERWRSFLCDYIVFRLYIAKYVLKSYARDYSPLTELYAGFKNAEKDWPGFIRSSSDPGWEAAGISFLPKDLSSYTEKEMDNHHEFFDRIAKEAEAKTQDGGHALKGLVSESLTAISKKNHLPLLTPVFWFFEKETAAYAQYLSSYYRGLIPDSYYETVKAHPYRLPKKESDPYTQGFRLAGFILLFIAVITAFLLAAPGMHT
;
A
#
# COMPACT_ATOMS: atom_id res chain seq x y z
N MET A 1 33.42 1.03 -6.79
CA MET A 1 32.11 0.62 -7.35
C MET A 1 31.50 1.83 -8.05
N ASP A 2 31.08 1.69 -9.31
CA ASP A 2 30.47 2.78 -10.08
C ASP A 2 29.20 3.31 -9.37
N ARG A 3 29.10 4.62 -9.19
CA ARG A 3 27.98 5.30 -8.53
C ARG A 3 26.64 4.97 -9.21
N ARG A 4 26.63 4.79 -10.54
CA ARG A 4 25.44 4.35 -11.29
C ARG A 4 25.03 2.93 -10.91
N MET A 5 25.98 2.00 -10.82
CA MET A 5 25.72 0.62 -10.40
C MET A 5 25.19 0.55 -8.96
N TYR A 6 25.74 1.37 -8.07
CA TYR A 6 25.25 1.49 -6.69
C TYR A 6 23.78 1.92 -6.66
N TYR A 7 23.43 3.00 -7.35
CA TYR A 7 22.05 3.49 -7.37
C TYR A 7 21.07 2.54 -8.08
N ARG A 8 21.49 1.88 -9.15
CA ARG A 8 20.69 0.83 -9.80
C ARG A 8 20.40 -0.32 -8.83
N SER A 9 21.39 -0.77 -8.06
CA SER A 9 21.23 -1.79 -7.02
C SER A 9 20.32 -1.31 -5.87
N ALA A 10 20.43 -0.03 -5.49
CA ALA A 10 19.56 0.59 -4.51
C ALA A 10 18.09 0.66 -4.99
N GLY A 11 17.86 0.85 -6.29
CA GLY A 11 16.53 0.79 -6.92
C GLY A 11 15.93 -0.62 -6.88
N LEU A 12 16.70 -1.65 -7.21
CA LEU A 12 16.28 -3.06 -7.05
C LEU A 12 15.96 -3.39 -5.58
N SER A 13 16.77 -2.87 -4.66
CA SER A 13 16.55 -3.02 -3.23
C SER A 13 15.25 -2.33 -2.79
N ALA A 14 14.94 -1.15 -3.32
CA ALA A 14 13.67 -0.48 -3.09
C ALA A 14 12.48 -1.26 -3.68
N ALA A 15 12.63 -1.88 -4.85
CA ALA A 15 11.59 -2.73 -5.45
C ALA A 15 11.27 -3.94 -4.55
N ARG A 16 12.31 -4.64 -4.04
CA ARG A 16 12.15 -5.76 -3.10
C ARG A 16 11.45 -5.36 -1.80
N ARG A 17 11.54 -4.09 -1.41
CA ARG A 17 10.88 -3.59 -0.20
C ARG A 17 9.37 -3.51 -0.32
N ALA A 18 8.80 -3.54 -1.52
CA ALA A 18 7.35 -3.62 -1.76
C ALA A 18 6.71 -4.90 -1.18
N PHE A 19 7.50 -5.92 -0.87
CA PHE A 19 7.03 -7.20 -0.31
C PHE A 19 6.96 -7.22 1.21
N TYR A 20 7.48 -6.20 1.90
CA TYR A 20 7.59 -6.19 3.36
C TYR A 20 6.62 -5.20 3.98
N SER A 21 5.95 -5.59 5.06
CA SER A 21 5.12 -4.63 5.80
C SER A 21 5.98 -3.73 6.68
N TYR A 22 5.64 -2.44 6.73
CA TYR A 22 6.31 -1.45 7.59
C TYR A 22 5.48 -1.01 8.80
N THR A 23 4.32 -1.64 9.04
CA THR A 23 3.48 -1.35 10.22
C THR A 23 3.87 -2.14 11.46
N ALA A 24 4.77 -3.13 11.34
CA ALA A 24 5.37 -3.86 12.44
C ALA A 24 6.81 -3.35 12.70
N GLN A 25 7.06 -2.72 13.85
CA GLN A 25 8.41 -2.26 14.25
C GLN A 25 9.38 -3.44 14.51
N PRO A 26 10.74 -3.27 14.47
CA PRO A 26 11.51 -2.08 14.07
C PRO A 26 12.19 -2.19 12.69
N ARG A 27 12.29 -3.36 12.03
CA ARG A 27 12.84 -3.47 10.66
C ARG A 27 12.23 -4.66 9.91
N GLY A 28 11.13 -4.40 9.19
CA GLY A 28 10.66 -5.17 8.02
C GLY A 28 10.77 -6.69 8.09
N SER A 29 10.48 -7.32 9.23
CA SER A 29 10.86 -8.72 9.48
C SER A 29 9.92 -9.74 8.85
N TYR A 30 8.75 -9.31 8.38
CA TYR A 30 7.72 -10.19 7.84
C TYR A 30 7.20 -9.71 6.49
N GLY A 31 7.00 -10.66 5.58
CA GLY A 31 6.33 -10.43 4.32
C GLY A 31 4.93 -9.84 4.54
N LEU A 32 4.58 -8.84 3.73
CA LEU A 32 3.29 -8.16 3.77
C LEU A 32 2.10 -9.13 3.80
N PRO A 33 2.07 -10.22 3.00
CA PRO A 33 0.96 -11.16 3.03
C PRO A 33 0.81 -11.90 4.36
N LEU A 34 1.92 -12.25 5.03
CA LEU A 34 1.87 -12.87 6.35
C LEU A 34 1.30 -11.90 7.40
N ILE A 35 1.73 -10.63 7.37
CA ILE A 35 1.18 -9.60 8.26
C ILE A 35 -0.30 -9.38 7.99
N PHE A 36 -0.69 -9.38 6.72
CA PHE A 36 -2.09 -9.28 6.32
C PHE A 36 -2.92 -10.46 6.85
N LEU A 37 -2.45 -11.70 6.71
CA LEU A 37 -3.12 -12.89 7.28
C LEU A 37 -3.24 -12.82 8.81
N LYS A 38 -2.17 -12.38 9.50
CA LYS A 38 -2.21 -12.15 10.96
C LYS A 38 -3.26 -11.09 11.33
N MET A 39 -3.36 -10.02 10.54
CA MET A 39 -4.36 -8.97 10.74
C MET A 39 -5.77 -9.51 10.55
N LEU A 40 -6.05 -10.25 9.47
CA LEU A 40 -7.36 -10.88 9.25
C LEU A 40 -7.77 -11.78 10.41
N LYS A 41 -6.84 -12.62 10.90
CA LYS A 41 -7.07 -13.48 12.07
C LYS A 41 -7.36 -12.68 13.34
N ALA A 42 -6.58 -11.62 13.60
CA ALA A 42 -6.77 -10.77 14.78
C ALA A 42 -8.09 -10.02 14.74
N GLN A 43 -8.53 -9.58 13.56
CA GLN A 43 -9.79 -8.86 13.35
C GLN A 43 -11.00 -9.79 13.17
N LYS A 44 -10.80 -11.12 13.24
CA LYS A 44 -11.84 -12.14 13.01
C LYS A 44 -12.57 -11.94 11.66
N VAL A 45 -11.85 -11.48 10.64
CA VAL A 45 -12.40 -11.34 9.29
C VAL A 45 -12.46 -12.73 8.66
N ILE A 46 -13.67 -13.18 8.34
CA ILE A 46 -13.91 -14.47 7.68
C ILE A 46 -13.57 -14.32 6.20
N THR A 47 -12.66 -15.15 5.71
CA THR A 47 -12.35 -15.27 4.28
C THR A 47 -12.90 -16.58 3.75
N PHE A 48 -13.71 -16.53 2.69
CA PHE A 48 -14.23 -17.73 2.05
C PHE A 48 -13.22 -18.34 1.09
N GLU A 49 -13.32 -19.64 0.84
CA GLU A 49 -12.45 -20.37 -0.11
C GLU A 49 -12.51 -19.77 -1.52
N GLU A 50 -13.71 -19.38 -1.95
CA GLU A 50 -13.95 -18.75 -3.26
C GLU A 50 -13.26 -17.39 -3.44
N ASP A 51 -13.00 -16.67 -2.34
CA ASP A 51 -12.33 -15.37 -2.39
C ASP A 51 -10.80 -15.48 -2.36
N LYS A 52 -10.24 -16.66 -2.10
CA LYS A 52 -8.78 -16.83 -1.98
C LYS A 52 -8.04 -16.34 -3.21
N GLU A 53 -8.53 -16.69 -4.40
CA GLU A 53 -7.88 -16.28 -5.64
C GLU A 53 -8.01 -14.77 -5.88
N ARG A 54 -9.16 -14.19 -5.54
CA ARG A 54 -9.35 -12.73 -5.59
C ARG A 54 -8.41 -12.01 -4.63
N TRP A 55 -8.19 -12.55 -3.43
CA TRP A 55 -7.27 -11.98 -2.44
C TRP A 55 -5.82 -12.06 -2.89
N ARG A 56 -5.44 -13.16 -3.56
CA ARG A 56 -4.12 -13.30 -4.19
C ARG A 56 -3.89 -12.26 -5.27
N SER A 57 -4.83 -12.12 -6.19
CA SER A 57 -4.78 -11.09 -7.23
C SER A 57 -4.76 -9.67 -6.64
N PHE A 58 -5.58 -9.39 -5.63
CA PHE A 58 -5.57 -8.11 -4.92
C PHE A 58 -4.21 -7.82 -4.28
N LEU A 59 -3.60 -8.79 -3.59
CA LEU A 59 -2.30 -8.60 -2.96
C LEU A 59 -1.20 -8.37 -4.00
N CYS A 60 -1.24 -9.06 -5.14
CA CYS A 60 -0.32 -8.83 -6.25
C CYS A 60 -0.51 -7.43 -6.86
N ASP A 61 -1.74 -7.02 -7.19
CA ASP A 61 -2.05 -5.67 -7.66
C ASP A 61 -1.59 -4.60 -6.65
N TYR A 62 -1.74 -4.87 -5.35
CA TYR A 62 -1.28 -3.99 -4.30
C TYR A 62 0.26 -3.92 -4.22
N ILE A 63 0.97 -5.03 -4.46
CA ILE A 63 2.44 -5.02 -4.55
C ILE A 63 2.90 -4.20 -5.77
N VAL A 64 2.21 -4.31 -6.91
CA VAL A 64 2.47 -3.45 -8.09
C VAL A 64 2.23 -1.98 -7.73
N PHE A 65 1.14 -1.68 -7.01
CA PHE A 65 0.89 -0.34 -6.49
C PHE A 65 2.00 0.14 -5.55
N ARG A 66 2.57 -0.73 -4.71
CA ARG A 66 3.71 -0.37 -3.87
C ARG A 66 4.99 -0.10 -4.66
N LEU A 67 5.23 -0.77 -5.79
CA LEU A 67 6.29 -0.36 -6.70
C LEU A 67 6.03 1.04 -7.27
N TYR A 68 4.79 1.33 -7.66
CA TYR A 68 4.40 2.67 -8.09
C TYR A 68 4.67 3.71 -6.99
N ILE A 69 4.30 3.43 -5.73
CA ILE A 69 4.59 4.31 -4.59
C ILE A 69 6.10 4.54 -4.41
N ALA A 70 6.94 3.52 -4.62
CA ALA A 70 8.39 3.68 -4.57
C ALA A 70 8.90 4.69 -5.61
N LYS A 71 8.40 4.62 -6.85
CA LYS A 71 8.70 5.58 -7.93
C LYS A 71 8.11 6.97 -7.66
N TYR A 72 6.89 7.02 -7.12
CA TYR A 72 6.17 8.24 -6.79
C TYR A 72 6.91 9.06 -5.74
N VAL A 73 7.32 8.42 -4.65
CA VAL A 73 8.13 9.08 -3.60
C VAL A 73 9.48 9.50 -4.16
N LEU A 74 10.15 8.63 -4.93
CA LEU A 74 11.44 8.92 -5.55
C LEU A 74 11.42 10.17 -6.43
N LYS A 75 10.32 10.41 -7.17
CA LYS A 75 10.17 11.54 -8.10
C LYS A 75 10.52 12.88 -7.45
N SER A 76 10.07 13.09 -6.22
CA SER A 76 10.34 14.32 -5.47
C SER A 76 11.83 14.50 -5.14
N TYR A 77 12.50 13.42 -4.70
CA TYR A 77 13.92 13.45 -4.37
C TYR A 77 14.81 13.52 -5.61
N ALA A 78 14.45 12.82 -6.67
CA ALA A 78 15.21 12.81 -7.92
C ALA A 78 15.14 14.15 -8.66
N ARG A 79 14.05 14.92 -8.48
CA ARG A 79 13.97 16.30 -8.96
C ARG A 79 15.01 17.21 -8.30
N ASP A 80 15.22 17.03 -7.00
CA ASP A 80 16.10 17.88 -6.21
C ASP A 80 17.56 17.37 -6.20
N TYR A 81 17.77 16.06 -6.42
CA TYR A 81 19.08 15.44 -6.59
C TYR A 81 19.07 14.45 -7.76
N SER A 82 19.46 14.95 -8.94
CA SER A 82 19.39 14.21 -10.21
C SER A 82 20.11 12.85 -10.24
N PRO A 83 21.19 12.57 -9.48
CA PRO A 83 21.79 11.24 -9.48
C PRO A 83 20.86 10.13 -8.96
N LEU A 84 19.82 10.44 -8.17
CA LEU A 84 18.83 9.43 -7.77
C LEU A 84 17.98 8.93 -8.95
N THR A 85 17.98 9.60 -10.11
CA THR A 85 17.26 9.12 -11.29
C THR A 85 17.74 7.72 -11.74
N GLU A 86 18.97 7.34 -11.43
CA GLU A 86 19.52 6.00 -11.71
C GLU A 86 18.76 4.88 -10.97
N LEU A 87 18.03 5.18 -9.88
CA LEU A 87 17.18 4.20 -9.20
C LEU A 87 16.02 3.74 -10.09
N TYR A 88 15.54 4.57 -11.03
CA TYR A 88 14.50 4.19 -11.99
C TYR A 88 14.90 3.00 -12.85
N ALA A 89 16.18 2.89 -13.22
CA ALA A 89 16.68 1.72 -13.94
C ALA A 89 16.59 0.44 -13.10
N GLY A 90 16.78 0.55 -11.77
CA GLY A 90 16.60 -0.58 -10.86
C GLY A 90 15.14 -1.05 -10.81
N PHE A 91 14.18 -0.13 -10.75
CA PHE A 91 12.75 -0.48 -10.82
C PHE A 91 12.39 -1.13 -12.16
N LYS A 92 12.83 -0.55 -13.29
CA LYS A 92 12.51 -1.11 -14.61
C LYS A 92 13.11 -2.51 -14.80
N ASN A 93 14.26 -2.81 -14.21
CA ASN A 93 14.82 -4.16 -14.20
C ASN A 93 13.94 -5.16 -13.45
N ALA A 94 13.37 -4.76 -12.30
CA ALA A 94 12.41 -5.59 -11.56
C ALA A 94 11.11 -5.82 -12.34
N GLU A 95 10.61 -4.79 -13.03
CA GLU A 95 9.38 -4.84 -13.83
C GLU A 95 9.52 -5.68 -15.11
N LYS A 96 10.68 -5.62 -15.77
CA LYS A 96 10.99 -6.44 -16.95
C LYS A 96 10.93 -7.93 -16.65
N ASP A 97 11.41 -8.32 -15.47
CA ASP A 97 11.40 -9.71 -15.02
C ASP A 97 10.18 -10.02 -14.14
N TRP A 98 9.11 -9.21 -14.16
CA TRP A 98 8.16 -9.18 -13.04
C TRP A 98 7.59 -10.55 -12.60
N PRO A 99 7.12 -11.45 -13.48
CA PRO A 99 6.68 -12.77 -13.03
C PRO A 99 7.80 -13.60 -12.39
N GLY A 100 9.06 -13.42 -12.79
CA GLY A 100 10.24 -14.04 -12.16
C GLY A 100 10.68 -13.31 -10.88
N PHE A 101 10.65 -11.99 -10.89
CA PHE A 101 11.00 -11.12 -9.78
C PHE A 101 10.06 -11.32 -8.59
N ILE A 102 8.75 -11.39 -8.84
CA ILE A 102 7.74 -11.61 -7.81
C ILE A 102 7.82 -13.02 -7.24
N ARG A 103 8.30 -14.03 -7.99
CA ARG A 103 8.52 -15.40 -7.48
C ARG A 103 9.80 -15.51 -6.64
N SER A 104 10.87 -14.85 -7.07
CA SER A 104 12.18 -14.90 -6.40
C SER A 104 12.28 -13.99 -5.17
N SER A 105 11.69 -12.80 -5.20
CA SER A 105 11.66 -11.85 -4.06
C SER A 105 10.70 -12.29 -2.95
N SER A 106 10.10 -13.42 -3.20
CA SER A 106 8.97 -13.97 -2.53
C SER A 106 9.40 -15.00 -1.49
N ASP A 107 10.47 -15.72 -1.79
CA ASP A 107 10.80 -16.95 -1.08
C ASP A 107 11.44 -16.94 0.33
N PRO A 108 11.85 -15.85 1.01
CA PRO A 108 12.65 -16.09 2.23
C PRO A 108 11.88 -16.63 3.45
N GLY A 109 10.55 -16.69 3.42
CA GLY A 109 9.76 -17.13 4.58
C GLY A 109 8.47 -17.88 4.27
N TRP A 110 8.22 -18.29 3.03
CA TRP A 110 6.89 -18.76 2.59
C TRP A 110 6.81 -20.27 2.34
N GLU A 111 7.89 -20.93 1.87
CA GLU A 111 7.96 -22.40 1.91
C GLU A 111 7.74 -22.94 3.32
N ALA A 112 8.27 -22.25 4.34
CA ALA A 112 8.11 -22.61 5.74
C ALA A 112 6.66 -22.50 6.26
N ALA A 113 5.77 -21.78 5.56
CA ALA A 113 4.37 -21.58 5.94
C ALA A 113 3.36 -22.30 5.02
N GLY A 114 3.80 -22.90 3.91
CA GLY A 114 2.95 -23.70 3.01
C GLY A 114 1.83 -22.92 2.29
N ILE A 115 1.91 -21.58 2.22
CA ILE A 115 0.86 -20.72 1.64
C ILE A 115 1.45 -19.81 0.57
N SER A 116 1.07 -20.04 -0.70
CA SER A 116 1.32 -19.08 -1.79
C SER A 116 0.22 -18.02 -1.84
N PHE A 117 0.63 -16.75 -1.93
CA PHE A 117 -0.27 -15.64 -2.23
C PHE A 117 -0.22 -15.18 -3.68
N LEU A 118 0.61 -15.82 -4.52
CA LEU A 118 0.60 -15.53 -5.94
C LEU A 118 -0.68 -16.11 -6.55
N PRO A 119 -1.35 -15.37 -7.45
CA PRO A 119 -2.43 -15.95 -8.23
C PRO A 119 -1.88 -17.08 -9.11
N LYS A 120 -2.76 -18.03 -9.44
CA LYS A 120 -2.42 -19.17 -10.31
C LYS A 120 -2.00 -18.69 -11.69
N ASP A 121 -2.68 -17.66 -12.18
CA ASP A 121 -2.36 -17.00 -13.44
C ASP A 121 -1.64 -15.67 -13.19
N LEU A 122 -0.45 -15.54 -13.77
CA LEU A 122 0.37 -14.32 -13.71
C LEU A 122 0.41 -13.57 -15.04
N SER A 123 -0.42 -13.96 -16.02
CA SER A 123 -0.51 -13.31 -17.34
C SER A 123 -0.84 -11.81 -17.27
N SER A 124 -1.54 -11.40 -16.22
CA SER A 124 -1.87 -9.98 -15.94
C SER A 124 -0.69 -9.15 -15.43
N TYR A 125 0.52 -9.72 -15.35
CA TYR A 125 1.69 -9.03 -14.82
C TYR A 125 2.93 -9.18 -15.70
N THR A 126 2.73 -9.19 -17.02
CA THR A 126 3.83 -9.04 -18.01
C THR A 126 4.44 -7.63 -17.94
N GLU A 127 5.60 -7.41 -18.56
CA GLU A 127 6.20 -6.06 -18.65
C GLU A 127 5.20 -5.01 -19.18
N LYS A 128 4.43 -5.37 -20.23
CA LYS A 128 3.41 -4.49 -20.80
C LYS A 128 2.29 -4.19 -19.80
N GLU A 129 1.82 -5.19 -19.08
CA GLU A 129 0.77 -4.98 -18.07
C GLU A 129 1.29 -4.17 -16.87
N MET A 130 2.56 -4.34 -16.49
CA MET A 130 3.18 -3.47 -15.49
C MET A 130 3.13 -2.01 -15.93
N ASP A 131 3.49 -1.70 -17.18
CA ASP A 131 3.40 -0.34 -17.72
C ASP A 131 1.95 0.19 -17.68
N ASN A 132 0.95 -0.62 -18.09
CA ASN A 132 -0.48 -0.28 -17.98
C ASN A 132 -0.90 0.04 -16.54
N HIS A 133 -0.44 -0.77 -15.58
CA HIS A 133 -0.68 -0.56 -14.15
C HIS A 133 -0.08 0.77 -13.66
N HIS A 134 1.15 1.08 -14.07
CA HIS A 134 1.79 2.33 -13.71
C HIS A 134 1.08 3.54 -14.30
N GLU A 135 0.64 3.49 -15.56
CA GLU A 135 -0.16 4.55 -16.20
C GLU A 135 -1.49 4.77 -15.48
N PHE A 136 -2.15 3.68 -15.08
CA PHE A 136 -3.38 3.72 -14.30
C PHE A 136 -3.20 4.49 -12.98
N PHE A 137 -2.16 4.15 -12.20
CA PHE A 137 -1.86 4.83 -10.95
C PHE A 137 -1.36 6.27 -11.15
N ASP A 138 -0.66 6.55 -12.25
CA ASP A 138 -0.20 7.91 -12.59
C ASP A 138 -1.36 8.87 -12.82
N ARG A 139 -2.43 8.41 -13.48
CA ARG A 139 -3.66 9.21 -13.62
C ARG A 139 -4.28 9.55 -12.26
N ILE A 140 -4.42 8.56 -11.37
CA ILE A 140 -4.94 8.78 -10.01
C ILE A 140 -4.03 9.77 -9.25
N ALA A 141 -2.71 9.62 -9.36
CA ALA A 141 -1.77 10.50 -8.68
C ALA A 141 -1.91 11.95 -9.15
N LYS A 142 -2.01 12.18 -10.46
CA LYS A 142 -2.24 13.52 -11.04
C LYS A 142 -3.54 14.14 -10.54
N GLU A 143 -4.62 13.36 -10.47
CA GLU A 143 -5.89 13.83 -9.94
C GLU A 143 -5.81 14.18 -8.45
N ALA A 144 -5.07 13.39 -7.65
CA ALA A 144 -4.87 13.66 -6.24
C ALA A 144 -3.98 14.90 -6.01
N GLU A 145 -2.92 15.07 -6.79
CA GLU A 145 -2.02 16.23 -6.76
C GLU A 145 -2.73 17.52 -7.19
N ALA A 146 -3.69 17.45 -8.12
CA ALA A 146 -4.46 18.62 -8.53
C ALA A 146 -5.39 19.16 -7.42
N LYS A 147 -5.78 18.31 -6.46
CA LYS A 147 -6.71 18.67 -5.36
C LYS A 147 -6.03 19.39 -4.20
N THR A 148 -4.70 19.36 -4.10
CA THR A 148 -3.98 19.89 -2.93
C THR A 148 -2.50 20.16 -3.22
N GLN A 149 -1.95 21.22 -2.62
CA GLN A 149 -0.51 21.49 -2.65
C GLN A 149 0.27 20.72 -1.56
N ASP A 150 -0.42 20.11 -0.60
CA ASP A 150 0.19 19.29 0.45
C ASP A 150 0.41 17.87 -0.04
N GLY A 151 1.69 17.48 -0.19
CA GLY A 151 2.07 16.16 -0.68
C GLY A 151 1.50 15.01 0.17
N GLY A 152 1.39 15.18 1.49
CA GLY A 152 0.79 14.17 2.37
C GLY A 152 -0.69 13.93 2.08
N HIS A 153 -1.44 15.00 1.82
CA HIS A 153 -2.84 14.91 1.39
C HIS A 153 -2.96 14.32 -0.01
N ALA A 154 -2.07 14.67 -0.95
CA ALA A 154 -2.04 14.08 -2.29
C ALA A 154 -1.78 12.56 -2.23
N LEU A 155 -0.80 12.12 -1.44
CA LEU A 155 -0.53 10.70 -1.21
C LEU A 155 -1.74 9.98 -0.60
N LYS A 156 -2.42 10.60 0.38
CA LYS A 156 -3.62 10.00 0.97
C LYS A 156 -4.74 9.80 -0.07
N GLY A 157 -4.95 10.80 -0.94
CA GLY A 157 -5.90 10.70 -2.05
C GLY A 157 -5.53 9.57 -3.01
N LEU A 158 -4.28 9.52 -3.46
CA LEU A 158 -3.74 8.47 -4.31
C LEU A 158 -3.95 7.08 -3.72
N VAL A 159 -3.62 6.89 -2.43
CA VAL A 159 -3.78 5.61 -1.74
C VAL A 159 -5.25 5.20 -1.66
N SER A 160 -6.13 6.12 -1.26
CA SER A 160 -7.55 5.80 -1.06
C SER A 160 -8.23 5.42 -2.38
N GLU A 161 -7.96 6.19 -3.44
CA GLU A 161 -8.55 5.95 -4.77
C GLU A 161 -7.97 4.69 -5.42
N SER A 162 -6.65 4.45 -5.29
CA SER A 162 -6.01 3.23 -5.82
C SER A 162 -6.50 1.97 -5.12
N LEU A 163 -6.60 1.97 -3.78
CA LEU A 163 -7.12 0.82 -3.03
C LEU A 163 -8.57 0.51 -3.42
N THR A 164 -9.39 1.54 -3.61
CA THR A 164 -10.77 1.40 -4.07
C THR A 164 -10.83 0.81 -5.48
N ALA A 165 -9.96 1.25 -6.38
CA ALA A 165 -9.92 0.72 -7.75
C ALA A 165 -9.44 -0.73 -7.82
N ILE A 166 -8.37 -1.07 -7.09
CA ILE A 166 -7.84 -2.45 -7.01
C ILE A 166 -8.90 -3.38 -6.39
N SER A 167 -9.58 -2.91 -5.34
CA SER A 167 -10.71 -3.61 -4.71
C SER A 167 -11.83 -3.93 -5.71
N LYS A 168 -12.24 -2.93 -6.51
CA LYS A 168 -13.25 -3.10 -7.56
C LYS A 168 -12.80 -4.07 -8.66
N LYS A 169 -11.56 -3.93 -9.14
CA LYS A 169 -10.97 -4.83 -10.16
C LYS A 169 -11.03 -6.29 -9.71
N ASN A 170 -10.74 -6.56 -8.44
CA ASN A 170 -10.67 -7.91 -7.89
C ASN A 170 -12.01 -8.41 -7.32
N HIS A 171 -13.11 -7.65 -7.46
CA HIS A 171 -14.42 -7.99 -6.90
C HIS A 171 -14.38 -8.26 -5.39
N LEU A 172 -13.55 -7.53 -4.65
CA LEU A 172 -13.38 -7.69 -3.20
C LEU A 172 -13.80 -6.43 -2.46
N PRO A 173 -14.92 -6.43 -1.71
CA PRO A 173 -15.25 -5.31 -0.85
C PRO A 173 -14.25 -5.24 0.30
N LEU A 174 -13.43 -4.18 0.35
CA LEU A 174 -12.54 -3.97 1.48
C LEU A 174 -13.34 -3.49 2.68
N LEU A 175 -13.59 -4.40 3.63
CA LEU A 175 -14.11 -4.03 4.95
C LEU A 175 -13.25 -2.92 5.55
N THR A 176 -13.86 -2.00 6.31
CA THR A 176 -13.17 -0.84 6.89
C THR A 176 -11.84 -1.19 7.58
N PRO A 177 -11.74 -2.28 8.39
CA PRO A 177 -10.47 -2.65 9.03
C PRO A 177 -9.38 -3.05 8.03
N VAL A 178 -9.77 -3.67 6.91
CA VAL A 178 -8.85 -4.09 5.86
C VAL A 178 -8.38 -2.89 5.05
N PHE A 179 -9.30 -1.99 4.69
CA PHE A 179 -8.96 -0.76 3.97
C PHE A 179 -7.97 0.08 4.79
N TRP A 180 -8.25 0.30 6.07
CA TRP A 180 -7.36 1.06 6.97
C TRP A 180 -6.01 0.39 7.17
N PHE A 181 -5.94 -0.94 7.19
CA PHE A 181 -4.67 -1.65 7.23
C PHE A 181 -3.79 -1.26 6.05
N PHE A 182 -4.32 -1.34 4.82
CA PHE A 182 -3.55 -1.00 3.62
C PHE A 182 -3.24 0.51 3.51
N GLU A 183 -4.15 1.38 3.96
CA GLU A 183 -3.90 2.83 4.02
C GLU A 183 -2.72 3.14 4.96
N LYS A 184 -2.75 2.60 6.18
CA LYS A 184 -1.68 2.76 7.19
C LYS A 184 -0.37 2.14 6.73
N GLU A 185 -0.43 0.97 6.09
CA GLU A 185 0.75 0.27 5.56
C GLU A 185 1.41 1.04 4.43
N THR A 186 0.64 1.51 3.45
CA THR A 186 1.19 2.30 2.35
C THR A 186 1.84 3.58 2.86
N ALA A 187 1.23 4.25 3.84
CA ALA A 187 1.75 5.50 4.36
C ALA A 187 3.02 5.30 5.21
N ALA A 188 3.08 4.25 6.03
CA ALA A 188 4.31 3.85 6.73
C ALA A 188 5.43 3.48 5.75
N TYR A 189 5.09 2.79 4.66
CA TYR A 189 6.02 2.45 3.60
C TYR A 189 6.55 3.69 2.85
N ALA A 190 5.68 4.65 2.51
CA ALA A 190 6.10 5.91 1.90
C ALA A 190 7.04 6.72 2.80
N GLN A 191 6.76 6.77 4.11
CA GLN A 191 7.65 7.39 5.09
C GLN A 191 9.01 6.67 5.20
N TYR A 192 8.99 5.34 5.17
CA TYR A 192 10.21 4.54 5.10
C TYR A 192 11.02 4.87 3.84
N LEU A 193 10.38 4.89 2.66
CA LEU A 193 11.03 5.18 1.38
C LEU A 193 11.63 6.59 1.36
N SER A 194 10.90 7.56 1.89
CA SER A 194 11.37 8.93 2.06
C SER A 194 12.66 9.00 2.89
N SER A 195 12.71 8.25 4.01
CA SER A 195 13.92 8.15 4.85
C SER A 195 15.05 7.42 4.12
N TYR A 196 14.73 6.33 3.42
CA TYR A 196 15.68 5.53 2.65
C TYR A 196 16.33 6.33 1.53
N TYR A 197 15.55 7.03 0.70
CA TYR A 197 16.08 7.85 -0.39
C TYR A 197 16.84 9.06 0.11
N ARG A 198 16.38 9.70 1.20
CA ARG A 198 17.14 10.77 1.85
C ARG A 198 18.52 10.29 2.28
N GLY A 199 18.63 9.09 2.86
CA GLY A 199 19.91 8.51 3.28
C GLY A 199 20.85 8.15 2.11
N LEU A 200 20.39 8.20 0.86
CA LEU A 200 21.24 8.05 -0.32
C LEU A 200 21.81 9.39 -0.82
N ILE A 201 21.36 10.51 -0.26
CA ILE A 201 21.84 11.85 -0.62
C ILE A 201 23.01 12.22 0.31
N PRO A 202 24.16 12.66 -0.21
CA PRO A 202 25.27 13.09 0.62
C PRO A 202 24.93 14.34 1.44
N ASP A 203 25.49 14.44 2.64
CA ASP A 203 25.20 15.53 3.59
C ASP A 203 25.41 16.93 3.01
N SER A 204 26.38 17.08 2.11
CA SER A 204 26.71 18.33 1.40
C SER A 204 25.59 18.86 0.51
N TYR A 205 24.54 18.08 0.23
CA TYR A 205 23.40 18.48 -0.59
C TYR A 205 22.15 18.78 0.23
N TYR A 206 22.15 18.61 1.56
CA TYR A 206 20.93 18.84 2.34
C TYR A 206 20.48 20.29 2.39
N GLU A 207 21.38 21.26 2.20
CA GLU A 207 21.01 22.68 2.13
C GLU A 207 20.24 23.04 0.85
N THR A 208 20.35 22.22 -0.21
CA THR A 208 19.71 22.48 -1.52
C THR A 208 18.49 21.60 -1.77
N VAL A 209 18.32 20.50 -1.03
CA VAL A 209 17.19 19.58 -1.17
C VAL A 209 15.94 20.17 -0.51
N LYS A 210 14.92 20.47 -1.32
CA LYS A 210 13.60 20.94 -0.89
C LYS A 210 12.59 19.80 -0.73
N ALA A 211 12.97 18.56 -1.00
CA ALA A 211 12.11 17.40 -0.89
C ALA A 211 11.73 17.21 0.59
N HIS A 212 10.45 17.39 0.88
CA HIS A 212 9.94 17.25 2.24
C HIS A 212 9.72 15.78 2.55
N PRO A 213 10.09 15.31 3.76
CA PRO A 213 9.76 13.96 4.16
C PRO A 213 8.25 13.79 4.19
N TYR A 214 7.76 12.67 3.64
CA TYR A 214 6.36 12.32 3.77
C TYR A 214 6.02 12.16 5.25
N ARG A 215 5.19 13.06 5.77
CA ARG A 215 4.68 12.99 7.13
C ARG A 215 3.27 12.44 7.06
N LEU A 216 3.04 11.37 7.81
CA LEU A 216 1.68 10.97 8.15
C LEU A 216 0.96 12.18 8.76
N PRO A 217 -0.25 12.53 8.31
CA PRO A 217 -1.06 13.49 9.04
C PRO A 217 -1.18 12.99 10.49
N LYS A 218 -0.88 13.85 11.47
CA LYS A 218 -1.19 13.54 12.88
C LYS A 218 -2.71 13.42 12.98
N LYS A 219 -3.23 12.19 13.00
CA LYS A 219 -4.61 11.92 13.38
C LYS A 219 -4.64 11.72 14.89
N GLU A 220 -5.52 12.46 15.57
CA GLU A 220 -5.87 12.20 16.97
C GLU A 220 -6.27 10.72 17.14
N SER A 221 -5.65 10.07 18.12
CA SER A 221 -5.92 8.71 18.63
C SER A 221 -6.34 7.65 17.60
N ASP A 222 -5.43 6.70 17.37
CA ASP A 222 -5.65 5.48 16.60
C ASP A 222 -6.89 4.70 17.14
N PRO A 223 -7.94 4.47 16.34
CA PRO A 223 -9.08 3.65 16.75
C PRO A 223 -8.69 2.19 17.03
N TYR A 224 -7.50 1.74 16.62
CA TYR A 224 -6.99 0.41 16.97
C TYR A 224 -6.46 0.31 18.42
N THR A 225 -6.24 1.44 19.10
CA THR A 225 -5.90 1.44 20.54
C THR A 225 -7.11 1.66 21.46
N GLN A 226 -8.28 2.01 20.91
CA GLN A 226 -9.51 2.15 21.68
C GLN A 226 -10.56 1.17 21.16
N GLY A 227 -10.66 0.02 21.82
CA GLY A 227 -11.62 -1.06 21.54
C GLY A 227 -13.11 -0.70 21.75
N PHE A 228 -13.54 0.52 21.46
CA PHE A 228 -14.89 1.01 21.81
C PHE A 228 -15.50 1.94 20.75
N ARG A 229 -15.59 1.49 19.49
CA ARG A 229 -16.52 2.11 18.51
C ARG A 229 -17.61 1.18 17.99
N LEU A 230 -17.43 -0.13 18.07
CA LEU A 230 -18.47 -1.09 17.70
C LEU A 230 -19.71 -0.96 18.60
N ALA A 231 -19.52 -0.79 19.91
CA ALA A 231 -20.62 -0.61 20.87
C ALA A 231 -21.43 0.67 20.59
N GLY A 232 -20.77 1.77 20.22
CA GLY A 232 -21.43 3.03 19.88
C GLY A 232 -22.26 2.95 18.60
N PHE A 233 -21.72 2.30 17.56
CA PHE A 233 -22.48 2.08 16.32
C PHE A 233 -23.66 1.11 16.52
N ILE A 234 -23.49 0.06 17.33
CA ILE A 234 -24.60 -0.84 17.68
C ILE A 234 -25.69 -0.09 18.46
N LEU A 235 -25.32 0.74 19.45
CA LEU A 235 -26.28 1.54 20.20
C LEU A 235 -27.04 2.54 19.32
N LEU A 236 -26.35 3.18 18.37
CA LEU A 236 -26.97 4.11 17.44
C LEU A 236 -27.90 3.39 16.45
N PHE A 237 -27.53 2.18 16.00
CA PHE A 237 -28.36 1.35 15.15
C PHE A 237 -29.61 0.84 15.88
N ILE A 238 -29.46 0.40 17.14
CA ILE A 238 -30.59 0.03 18.01
C ILE A 238 -31.50 1.24 18.22
N ALA A 239 -30.96 2.42 18.56
CA ALA A 239 -31.76 3.62 18.77
C ALA A 239 -32.57 4.03 17.51
N VAL A 240 -31.99 3.91 16.32
CA VAL A 240 -32.70 4.18 15.05
C VAL A 240 -33.81 3.15 14.81
N ILE A 241 -33.57 1.86 15.05
CA ILE A 241 -34.60 0.82 14.93
C ILE A 241 -35.72 1.03 15.95
N THR A 242 -35.39 1.34 17.21
CA THR A 242 -36.37 1.60 18.26
C THR A 242 -37.21 2.84 17.95
N ALA A 243 -36.60 3.90 17.43
CA ALA A 243 -37.32 5.09 16.98
C ALA A 243 -38.26 4.79 15.81
N PHE A 244 -37.84 3.96 14.85
CA PHE A 244 -38.69 3.52 13.74
C PHE A 244 -39.87 2.65 14.21
N LEU A 245 -39.65 1.76 15.17
CA LEU A 245 -40.70 0.91 15.74
C LEU A 245 -41.70 1.70 16.59
N LEU A 246 -41.24 2.73 17.30
CA LEU A 246 -42.11 3.62 18.10
C LEU A 246 -42.85 4.65 17.26
N ALA A 247 -42.35 4.98 16.05
CA ALA A 247 -42.99 5.89 15.12
C ALA A 247 -43.99 5.21 14.18
N ALA A 248 -44.14 3.88 14.24
CA ALA A 248 -45.18 3.16 13.51
C ALA A 248 -46.55 3.44 14.17
N PRO A 249 -47.47 4.17 13.53
CA PRO A 249 -48.80 4.42 14.11
C PRO A 249 -49.56 3.10 14.20
N GLY A 250 -50.23 2.90 15.33
CA GLY A 250 -50.86 1.64 15.72
C GLY A 250 -51.69 0.99 14.61
N MET A 251 -51.25 -0.19 14.16
CA MET A 251 -52.13 -1.18 13.54
C MET A 251 -52.71 -2.07 14.65
N HIS A 252 -53.71 -1.55 15.35
CA HIS A 252 -54.66 -2.35 16.11
C HIS A 252 -56.04 -1.72 15.94
N THR A 253 -56.73 -2.12 14.87
CA THR A 253 -58.04 -2.81 14.83
C THR A 253 -58.47 -2.93 13.38
#